data_AF-Q7V5U4-F1
#
_entry.id   AF-Q7V5U4-F1
#
_cell.length_a   1.000
_cell.length_b   1.000
_cell.length_c   1.000
_cell.angle_alpha   90.00
_cell.angle_beta   90.00
_cell.angle_gamma   90.00
#
_symmetry.space_group_name_H-M   'P 1'
#
loop_
_entity.id
_entity.type
_entity.pdbx_description
1 polymer ?
#
loop_
_entity_poly.entity_id
_entity_poly.type
_entity_poly.pdbx_seq_one_letter_code
_entity_poly.pdbx_strand_id
1 'polypeptide(L)' 'MIISVLSWVWVASGVLLMLLVLLHSPKGGGMGGISASGSSSFTSTSSAEATLDRITWTCLAIFLTLAVILSAGWLT' A
#
# COMPACT_ATOMS: atom_id res chain seq x y z
N MET A 1 2.73 -25.70 -11.74
CA MET A 1 2.18 -25.66 -10.36
C MET A 1 2.63 -24.41 -9.60
N ILE A 2 3.90 -24.01 -9.69
CA ILE A 2 4.44 -22.81 -9.00
C ILE A 2 3.71 -21.52 -9.39
N ILE A 3 3.37 -21.35 -10.68
CA ILE A 3 2.69 -20.17 -11.22
C ILE A 3 1.27 -20.04 -10.66
N SER A 4 0.55 -21.16 -10.51
CA SER A 4 -0.80 -21.17 -9.93
C SER A 4 -0.78 -20.73 -8.46
N VAL A 5 0.23 -21.16 -7.69
CA VAL A 5 0.40 -20.72 -6.29
C VAL A 5 0.73 -19.23 -6.24
N LEU A 6 1.68 -18.75 -7.05
CA LEU A 6 2.02 -17.33 -7.13
C LEU A 6 0.82 -16.46 -7.56
N SER A 7 0.02 -16.93 -8.52
CA SER A 7 -1.18 -16.22 -8.97
C SER A 7 -2.21 -16.08 -7.84
N TRP A 8 -2.39 -17.11 -7.02
CA TRP A 8 -3.31 -17.06 -5.89
C TRP A 8 -2.80 -16.09 -4.81
N VAL A 9 -1.50 -16.12 -4.51
CA VAL A 9 -0.85 -15.16 -3.60
C VAL A 9 -0.97 -13.72 -4.10
N TRP A 10 -0.82 -13.51 -5.41
CA TRP A 10 -0.96 -12.19 -6.02
C TRP A 10 -2.38 -11.64 -5.87
N VAL A 11 -3.40 -12.46 -6.15
CA VAL A 11 -4.81 -12.09 -5.95
C VAL A 11 -5.08 -11.78 -4.47
N ALA A 12 -4.61 -12.63 -3.54
CA ALA A 12 -4.77 -12.41 -2.10
C ALA A 12 -4.09 -11.10 -1.64
N SER A 13 -2.90 -10.79 -2.15
CA SER A 13 -2.20 -9.54 -1.89
C SER A 13 -2.97 -8.33 -2.44
N GLY A 14 -3.61 -8.45 -3.61
CA GLY A 14 -4.45 -7.39 -4.18
C GLY A 14 -5.69 -7.11 -3.35
N VAL A 15 -6.35 -8.15 -2.83
CA VAL A 15 -7.51 -8.00 -1.92
C VAL A 15 -7.07 -7.37 -0.60
N LEU A 16 -5.95 -7.80 -0.03
CA LEU A 16 -5.39 -7.21 1.20
C LEU A 16 -5.10 -5.70 1.01
N LEU A 17 -4.51 -5.33 -0.13
CA LEU A 17 -4.28 -3.93 -0.49
C LEU A 17 -5.56 -3.13 -0.65
N MET A 18 -6.57 -3.70 -1.31
CA MET A 18 -7.87 -3.05 -1.45
C MET A 18 -8.47 -2.74 -0.08
N LEU A 19 -8.39 -3.68 0.87
CA LEU A 19 -8.83 -3.47 2.25
C LEU A 19 -7.98 -2.44 2.98
N LEU A 20 -6.65 -2.48 2.85
CA LEU A 20 -5.73 -1.51 3.47
C LEU A 20 -6.00 -0.08 2.97
N VAL A 21 -6.21 0.08 1.67
CA VAL A 21 -6.50 1.38 1.04
C VAL A 21 -7.87 1.90 1.48
N LEU A 22 -8.88 1.04 1.62
CA LEU A 22 -10.18 1.46 2.17
C LEU A 22 -10.09 1.81 3.66
N LEU A 23 -9.24 1.10 4.42
CA LEU A 23 -8.95 1.42 5.83
C LEU A 23 -8.22 2.75 5.97
N HIS A 24 -7.36 3.10 5.00
CA HIS A 24 -6.85 4.44 4.76
C HIS A 24 -8.01 5.33 4.28
N SER A 25 -8.95 5.62 5.20
CA SER A 25 -9.99 6.61 4.98
C SER A 25 -9.34 7.86 4.37
N PRO A 26 -9.88 8.44 3.28
CA PRO A 26 -9.34 9.64 2.69
C PRO A 26 -9.58 10.79 3.67
N LYS A 27 -8.72 10.90 4.69
CA LYS A 27 -8.58 12.12 5.48
C LYS A 27 -7.92 13.14 4.57
N GLY A 28 -8.74 13.74 3.69
CA GLY A 28 -8.64 15.13 3.24
C GLY A 28 -7.26 15.69 2.93
N GLY A 29 -6.31 14.87 2.49
CA GLY A 29 -4.99 15.31 2.03
C GLY A 29 -5.07 15.85 0.61
N GLY A 30 -6.10 16.65 0.32
CA GLY A 30 -6.07 17.50 -0.87
C GLY A 30 -4.86 18.42 -0.79
N MET A 31 -4.63 19.16 -1.87
CA MET A 31 -3.63 20.22 -2.06
C MET A 31 -3.53 21.29 -0.93
N GLY A 32 -4.21 21.14 0.22
CA GLY A 32 -4.12 21.97 1.43
C GLY A 32 -3.11 21.50 2.49
N GLY A 33 -2.56 20.29 2.41
CA GLY A 33 -1.46 19.85 3.29
C GLY A 33 -0.11 20.49 2.92
N ILE A 34 0.10 20.74 1.64
CA ILE A 34 1.27 21.45 1.09
C ILE A 34 1.22 22.97 1.35
N SER A 35 0.07 23.54 1.75
CA SER A 35 -0.02 24.94 2.20
C SER A 35 0.12 25.10 3.73
N ALA A 36 0.18 24.00 4.48
CA ALA A 36 0.25 24.02 5.95
C ALA A 36 1.69 24.02 6.48
N SER A 37 2.62 24.73 5.80
CA SER A 37 4.01 24.95 6.22
C SER A 37 4.17 25.79 7.51
N GLY A 38 3.20 25.76 8.44
CA GLY A 38 3.16 26.72 9.54
C GLY A 38 2.50 26.29 10.85
N SER A 39 2.09 25.03 11.03
CA SER A 39 1.50 24.61 12.32
C SER A 39 2.30 23.48 12.96
N SER A 40 3.28 23.87 13.76
CA SER A 40 3.83 23.08 14.86
C SER A 40 2.67 22.46 15.65
N SER A 41 2.48 21.15 15.55
CA SER A 41 1.42 20.46 16.29
C SER A 41 1.98 19.15 16.84
N PHE A 42 2.21 19.15 18.15
CA PHE A 42 2.43 17.98 18.97
C PHE A 42 1.20 17.07 18.87
N THR A 43 1.20 16.14 17.93
CA THR A 43 0.15 15.12 17.79
C THR A 43 0.68 13.77 18.24
N SER A 44 0.39 13.38 19.49
CA SER A 44 0.62 12.04 20.05
C SER A 44 -0.32 10.96 19.46
N THR A 45 -0.66 11.07 18.18
CA THR A 45 -1.47 10.11 17.40
C THR A 45 -0.72 9.63 16.14
N SER A 46 0.48 10.14 15.87
CA SER A 46 1.17 10.01 14.58
C SER A 46 1.86 8.64 14.29
N SER A 47 2.12 7.80 15.30
CA SER A 47 2.92 6.58 15.08
C SER A 47 2.17 5.43 14.41
N ALA A 48 0.88 5.25 14.70
CA ALA A 48 0.09 4.14 14.17
C ALA A 48 -0.28 4.37 12.69
N GLU A 49 -0.67 5.59 12.37
CA GLU A 49 -0.95 6.04 11.00
C GLU A 49 0.31 6.02 10.12
N ALA A 50 1.46 6.49 10.62
CA ALA A 50 2.73 6.40 9.91
C ALA A 50 3.19 4.95 9.67
N THR A 51 2.85 4.02 10.56
CA THR A 51 3.16 2.59 10.39
C THR A 51 2.24 1.94 9.36
N LEU A 52 0.94 2.27 9.37
CA LEU A 52 -0.04 1.75 8.42
C LEU A 52 0.27 2.18 6.98
N ASP A 53 0.75 3.42 6.81
CA ASP A 53 1.17 3.95 5.51
C ASP A 53 2.38 3.19 4.94
N ARG A 54 3.39 2.94 5.78
CA ARG A 54 4.57 2.12 5.41
C ARG A 54 4.19 0.70 5.01
N ILE A 55 3.25 0.08 5.74
CA ILE A 55 2.78 -1.28 5.43
C ILE A 55 2.05 -1.27 4.09
N THR A 56 1.21 -0.27 3.82
CA THR A 56 0.49 -0.13 2.54
C THR A 56 1.46 0.04 1.37
N TRP A 57 2.46 0.91 1.51
CA TRP A 57 3.51 1.08 0.50
C TRP A 57 4.33 -0.19 0.25
N THR A 58 4.69 -0.89 1.32
CA THR A 58 5.43 -2.15 1.22
C THR A 58 4.60 -3.22 0.50
N CYS A 59 3.32 -3.35 0.87
CA CYS A 59 2.41 -4.30 0.25
C CYS A 59 2.15 -3.96 -1.23
N LEU A 60 2.08 -2.66 -1.57
CA LEU A 60 1.93 -2.18 -2.94
C LEU A 60 3.16 -2.49 -3.79
N ALA A 61 4.36 -2.26 -3.27
CA ALA A 61 5.60 -2.63 -3.94
C ALA A 61 5.69 -4.14 -4.20
N ILE A 62 5.30 -4.96 -3.23
CA ILE A 62 5.25 -6.43 -3.37
C ILE A 62 4.24 -6.83 -4.46
N PHE A 63 3.03 -6.27 -4.43
CA PHE A 63 1.99 -6.58 -5.42
C PHE A 63 2.43 -6.23 -6.85
N LEU A 64 3.02 -5.05 -7.05
CA LEU A 64 3.55 -4.62 -8.35
C LEU A 64 4.73 -5.49 -8.80
N THR A 65 5.62 -5.87 -7.89
CA THR A 65 6.76 -6.75 -8.20
C THR A 65 6.26 -8.13 -8.65
N LEU A 66 5.31 -8.72 -7.92
CA LEU A 66 4.69 -9.98 -8.31
C LEU A 66 3.94 -9.85 -9.65
N ALA A 67 3.26 -8.72 -9.90
CA ALA A 67 2.57 -8.47 -11.17
C ALA A 67 3.55 -8.49 -12.36
N VAL A 68 4.71 -7.84 -12.22
CA VAL A 68 5.76 -7.84 -13.26
C VAL A 68 6.32 -9.24 -13.46
N ILE A 69 6.62 -9.96 -12.38
CA ILE A 69 7.19 -11.33 -12.47
C ILE A 69 6.22 -12.29 -13.17
N LEU A 70 4.93 -12.25 -12.81
CA LEU A 70 3.90 -13.08 -13.45
C LEU A 70 3.66 -12.68 -14.90
N SER A 71 3.67 -11.38 -15.20
CA SER A 71 3.44 -10.86 -16.55
C SER A 71 4.62 -11.06 -17.50
N ALA A 72 5.86 -11.06 -16.98
CA ALA A 72 7.06 -11.19 -17.80
C ALA A 72 7.30 -12.62 -18.29
N GLY A 73 6.60 -13.62 -17.71
CA GLY A 73 6.71 -15.01 -18.14
C GLY A 73 8.08 -15.64 -17.89
N TRP A 74 8.90 -15.07 -16.99
CA TRP A 74 10.25 -15.55 -16.69
C TRP A 74 10.28 -16.88 -15.95
N LEU A 75 9.19 -17.22 -15.26
CA LEU A 75 9.01 -18.46 -14.54
C LEU A 75 8.17 -19.39 -15.43
N THR A 76 8.83 -20.17 -16.28
CA THR A 76 8.26 -21.30 -17.03
C THR A 76 8.21 -22.54 -16.16
#